data_AF-V9Z685-F1
#
_entry.id   AF-V9Z685-F1
#
_cell.length_a   1.000
_cell.length_b   1.000
_cell.length_c   1.000
_cell.angle_alpha   90.00
_cell.angle_beta   90.00
_cell.angle_gamma   90.00
#
_symmetry.space_group_name_H-M   'P 1'
#
loop_
_entity.id
_entity.type
_entity.pdbx_description
1 polymer ?
#
loop_
_entity_poly.entity_id
_entity_poly.type
_entity_poly.pdbx_seq_one_letter_code
_entity_poly.pdbx_strand_id
1 'polypeptide(L)'
;MTHTNTLTPNAPRRQQSLRADDTAVPPVALRQMATGETEETARDELPDAEHLIPTPAPEQARGEARIFQALITAYGRHRPTLTGGPFGIRSLTPRTDELVVRIAPAQMDRWIDALAHRPGGTGVAGLRWAGLREGIALTLPGMRLLLAGISETDWRAALGRRSADQSSLMPHWIPQFRGEPEYAAAQDAELAALADHLCATLRRIRLLDALTRTSGHVHLFTTPPPRQPPPDRGMRGHPHRPAAVDLPVRPPGPMARRTDPRSGPCRPTRSCP
;
A
#
# COMPACT_ATOMS: atom_id res chain seq x y z
N MET A 1 54.67 24.19 -15.78
CA MET A 1 54.92 23.84 -14.36
C MET A 1 53.56 23.60 -13.72
N THR A 2 53.37 22.38 -13.23
CA THR A 2 52.14 21.84 -12.63
C THR A 2 51.92 22.40 -11.22
N HIS A 3 50.75 22.98 -10.97
CA HIS A 3 50.26 23.25 -9.61
C HIS A 3 49.02 22.41 -9.33
N THR A 4 49.24 21.38 -8.51
CA THR A 4 48.25 20.48 -7.93
C THR A 4 47.42 21.25 -6.89
N ASN A 5 46.14 21.48 -7.17
CA ASN A 5 45.19 21.98 -6.17
C ASN A 5 44.58 20.79 -5.43
N THR A 6 45.13 20.51 -4.25
CA THR A 6 44.61 19.54 -3.29
C THR A 6 43.34 20.10 -2.66
N LEU A 7 42.19 19.50 -2.97
CA LEU A 7 40.91 19.76 -2.30
C LEU A 7 41.01 19.28 -0.84
N THR A 8 40.92 20.23 0.10
CA THR A 8 40.79 19.98 1.53
C THR A 8 39.46 19.28 1.82
N PRO A 9 39.44 18.18 2.61
CA PRO A 9 38.20 17.49 2.97
C PRO A 9 37.36 18.34 3.94
N ASN A 10 36.05 18.35 3.67
CA ASN A 10 35.00 19.02 4.43
C ASN A 10 35.19 18.93 5.95
N ALA A 11 35.25 20.09 6.61
CA ALA A 11 35.17 20.20 8.06
C ALA A 11 33.83 19.62 8.56
N PRO A 12 33.82 18.84 9.65
CA PRO A 12 32.58 18.30 10.21
C PRO A 12 31.71 19.45 10.73
N ARG A 13 30.50 19.57 10.18
CA ARG A 13 29.44 20.42 10.76
C ARG A 13 29.32 20.07 12.24
N ARG A 14 29.57 21.04 13.12
CA ARG A 14 29.25 20.95 14.54
C ARG A 14 27.81 20.45 14.66
N GLN A 15 27.65 19.22 15.15
CA GLN A 15 26.38 18.75 15.67
C GLN A 15 25.95 19.79 16.71
N GLN A 16 24.84 20.46 16.44
CA GLN A 16 24.11 21.19 17.46
C GLN A 16 23.79 20.15 18.54
N SER A 17 24.53 20.21 19.64
CA SER A 17 24.17 19.51 20.86
C SER A 17 22.79 20.01 21.26
N LEU A 18 21.78 19.15 21.09
CA LEU A 18 20.49 19.34 21.74
C LEU A 18 20.79 19.51 23.23
N ARG A 19 20.50 20.71 23.74
CA ARG A 19 20.61 21.02 25.16
C ARG A 19 19.59 20.15 25.89
N ALA A 20 20.06 19.44 26.91
CA ALA A 20 19.31 18.54 27.76
C ALA A 20 18.36 19.28 28.74
N ASP A 21 17.48 20.13 28.20
CA ASP A 21 16.18 20.44 28.81
C ASP A 21 15.06 19.68 28.05
N ASP A 22 15.42 18.55 27.40
CA ASP A 22 14.52 17.65 26.70
C ASP A 22 13.55 17.04 27.71
N THR A 23 12.37 17.63 27.82
CA THR A 23 11.26 17.01 28.53
C THR A 23 10.94 15.72 27.78
N ALA A 24 11.33 14.57 28.33
CA ALA A 24 11.11 13.28 27.69
C ALA A 24 9.61 13.15 27.34
N VAL A 25 9.31 12.92 26.05
CA VAL A 25 7.93 12.79 25.59
C VAL A 25 7.30 11.59 26.32
N PRO A 26 6.16 11.76 27.02
CA PRO A 26 5.54 10.66 27.76
C PRO A 26 5.20 9.48 26.84
N PRO A 27 5.30 8.22 27.31
CA PRO A 27 4.97 7.03 26.51
C PRO A 27 3.57 7.06 25.88
N VAL A 28 2.58 7.58 26.62
CA VAL A 28 1.21 7.80 26.11
C VAL A 28 1.24 8.70 24.86
N ALA A 29 1.91 9.85 24.94
CA ALA A 29 1.99 10.80 23.83
C ALA A 29 2.73 10.22 22.62
N LEU A 30 3.83 9.49 22.84
CA LEU A 30 4.55 8.79 21.77
C LEU A 30 3.66 7.75 21.07
N ARG A 31 2.86 6.98 21.83
CA ARG A 31 1.91 6.03 21.27
C ARG A 31 0.86 6.74 20.42
N GLN A 32 0.20 7.75 20.96
CA GLN A 32 -0.78 8.56 20.24
C GLN A 32 -0.24 9.16 18.95
N MET A 33 1.01 9.65 18.96
CA MET A 33 1.65 10.20 17.77
C MET A 33 1.83 9.15 16.67
N ALA A 34 2.09 7.90 17.04
CA ALA A 34 2.32 6.81 16.08
C ALA A 34 1.03 6.15 15.58
N THR A 35 0.01 6.05 16.44
CA THR A 35 -1.20 5.25 16.19
C THR A 35 -2.46 6.09 15.98
N GLY A 36 -2.50 7.31 16.55
CA GLY A 36 -3.63 8.24 16.45
C GLY A 36 -4.72 7.97 17.47
N GLU A 37 -4.43 7.15 18.47
CA GLU A 37 -5.33 6.84 19.58
C GLU A 37 -5.68 8.09 20.40
N THR A 38 -6.83 8.04 21.04
CA THR A 38 -7.15 8.96 22.13
C THR A 38 -6.22 8.70 23.31
N GLU A 39 -6.05 9.72 24.16
CA GLU A 39 -5.16 9.64 25.32
C GLU A 39 -5.61 8.56 26.31
N GLU A 40 -6.92 8.44 26.49
CA GLU A 40 -7.57 7.39 27.30
C GLU A 40 -7.18 6.00 26.80
N THR A 41 -7.52 5.65 25.55
CA THR A 41 -7.13 4.37 24.94
C THR A 41 -5.61 4.11 24.99
N ALA A 42 -4.78 5.10 24.67
CA ALA A 42 -3.33 4.92 24.73
C ALA A 42 -2.85 4.65 26.16
N ARG A 43 -3.45 5.28 27.17
CA ARG A 43 -3.16 5.01 28.58
C ARG A 43 -3.65 3.64 29.01
N ASP A 44 -4.80 3.19 28.53
CA ASP A 44 -5.38 1.90 28.91
C ASP A 44 -4.64 0.71 28.27
N GLU A 45 -4.07 0.90 27.08
CA GLU A 45 -3.34 -0.16 26.35
C GLU A 45 -1.86 -0.30 26.77
N LEU A 46 -1.30 0.66 27.53
CA LEU A 46 0.11 0.67 27.91
C LEU A 46 0.50 -0.20 29.13
N PRO A 47 -0.31 -0.31 30.20
CA PRO A 47 0.05 -1.08 31.40
C PRO A 47 0.40 -2.54 31.10
N ASP A 48 -0.26 -3.13 30.11
CA ASP A 48 -0.10 -4.53 29.71
C ASP A 48 0.88 -4.72 28.55
N ALA A 49 1.45 -3.64 28.00
CA ALA A 49 2.28 -3.69 26.82
C ALA A 49 3.78 -3.68 27.15
N GLU A 50 4.49 -4.75 26.76
CA GLU A 50 5.95 -4.83 26.83
C GLU A 50 6.63 -3.74 25.96
N HIS A 51 5.95 -3.34 24.88
CA HIS A 51 6.41 -2.33 23.94
C HIS A 51 5.32 -1.30 23.69
N LEU A 52 5.73 -0.04 23.46
CA LEU A 52 4.81 1.06 23.15
C LEU A 52 3.81 0.74 22.03
N ILE A 53 4.27 -0.02 21.03
CA ILE A 53 3.42 -0.68 20.04
C ILE A 53 3.75 -2.17 20.12
N PRO A 54 2.79 -3.03 20.52
CA PRO A 54 3.00 -4.47 20.59
C PRO A 54 3.47 -5.07 19.27
N THR A 55 4.32 -6.09 19.36
CA THR A 55 4.71 -6.91 18.21
C THR A 55 3.56 -7.87 17.88
N PRO A 56 3.11 -7.96 16.62
CA PRO A 56 2.07 -8.91 16.22
C PRO A 56 2.53 -10.36 16.39
N ALA A 57 1.58 -11.29 16.58
CA ALA A 57 1.80 -12.70 16.28
C ALA A 57 2.14 -12.88 14.78
N PRO A 58 2.91 -13.93 14.38
CA PRO A 58 3.35 -14.10 12.99
C PRO A 58 2.21 -14.10 11.97
N GLU A 59 1.10 -14.77 12.26
CA GLU A 59 -0.09 -14.82 11.40
C GLU A 59 -0.79 -13.47 11.31
N GLN A 60 -0.87 -12.75 12.44
CA GLN A 60 -1.40 -11.38 12.50
C GLN A 60 -0.55 -10.44 11.63
N ALA A 61 0.79 -10.55 11.70
CA ALA A 61 1.71 -9.73 10.92
C ALA A 61 1.53 -9.92 9.42
N ARG A 62 1.42 -11.18 8.96
CA ARG A 62 1.18 -11.52 7.55
C ARG A 62 -0.16 -11.00 7.06
N GLY A 63 -1.23 -11.18 7.86
CA GLY A 63 -2.55 -10.68 7.50
C GLY A 63 -2.61 -9.14 7.44
N GLU A 64 -2.01 -8.45 8.42
CA GLU A 64 -1.88 -6.99 8.40
C GLU A 64 -1.09 -6.49 7.19
N ALA A 65 -0.01 -7.18 6.81
CA ALA A 65 0.77 -6.85 5.64
C ALA A 65 -0.05 -6.97 4.34
N ARG A 66 -0.86 -8.03 4.20
CA ARG A 66 -1.78 -8.19 3.04
C ARG A 66 -2.80 -7.06 2.96
N ILE A 67 -3.43 -6.72 4.09
CA ILE A 67 -4.36 -5.59 4.17
C ILE A 67 -3.65 -4.30 3.74
N PHE A 68 -2.46 -4.04 4.28
CA PHE A 68 -1.75 -2.81 3.98
C PHE A 68 -1.28 -2.72 2.53
N GLN A 69 -0.80 -3.82 1.94
CA GLN A 69 -0.47 -3.88 0.51
C GLN A 69 -1.69 -3.57 -0.36
N ALA A 70 -2.85 -4.13 -0.02
CA ALA A 70 -4.10 -3.87 -0.74
C ALA A 70 -4.49 -2.38 -0.67
N LEU A 71 -4.36 -1.76 0.50
CA LEU A 71 -4.58 -0.32 0.70
C LEU A 71 -3.59 0.54 -0.10
N ILE A 72 -2.29 0.25 -0.02
CA ILE A 72 -1.26 0.98 -0.79
C ILE A 72 -1.59 0.93 -2.28
N THR A 73 -2.00 -0.24 -2.77
CA THR A 73 -2.28 -0.43 -4.20
C THR A 73 -3.54 0.33 -4.64
N ALA A 74 -4.61 0.26 -3.85
CA ALA A 74 -5.88 0.91 -4.18
C ALA A 74 -5.85 2.45 -4.00
N TYR A 75 -5.07 2.93 -3.05
CA TYR A 75 -4.92 4.37 -2.80
C TYR A 75 -3.82 5.01 -3.66
N GLY A 76 -2.80 4.23 -4.01
CA GLY A 76 -1.60 4.72 -4.66
C GLY A 76 -0.86 5.71 -3.76
N ARG A 77 -0.64 6.92 -4.28
CA ARG A 77 0.05 8.00 -3.56
C ARG A 77 -0.75 8.43 -2.33
N HIS A 78 -0.11 8.46 -1.16
CA HIS A 78 -0.71 8.93 0.10
C HIS A 78 -1.08 10.42 0.01
N ARG A 79 -2.36 10.75 0.31
CA ARG A 79 -2.94 12.11 0.28
C ARG A 79 -3.86 12.33 1.48
N PRO A 80 -3.32 12.53 2.70
CA PRO A 80 -4.09 12.50 3.94
C PRO A 80 -5.20 13.54 4.01
N THR A 81 -4.99 14.71 3.40
CA THR A 81 -5.96 15.81 3.36
C THR A 81 -7.24 15.46 2.60
N LEU A 82 -7.16 14.54 1.63
CA LEU A 82 -8.32 14.10 0.83
C LEU A 82 -9.03 12.89 1.44
N THR A 83 -8.29 12.07 2.19
CA THR A 83 -8.79 10.79 2.71
C THR A 83 -9.15 10.86 4.20
N GLY A 84 -8.83 11.94 4.90
CA GLY A 84 -9.07 12.08 6.34
C GLY A 84 -8.04 11.35 7.21
N GLY A 85 -6.82 11.18 6.69
CA GLY A 85 -5.74 10.38 7.27
C GLY A 85 -5.15 9.39 6.26
N PRO A 86 -4.06 8.69 6.61
CA PRO A 86 -3.36 7.78 5.71
C PRO A 86 -4.24 6.60 5.33
N PHE A 87 -4.47 6.45 4.02
CA PHE A 87 -5.37 5.42 3.48
C PHE A 87 -6.78 5.48 4.08
N GLY A 88 -7.21 6.66 4.55
CA GLY A 88 -8.48 6.84 5.23
C GLY A 88 -8.51 6.43 6.71
N ILE A 89 -7.38 6.02 7.27
CA ILE A 89 -7.25 5.60 8.67
C ILE A 89 -7.18 6.85 9.57
N ARG A 90 -8.10 6.95 10.52
CA ARG A 90 -8.10 8.00 11.55
C ARG A 90 -7.25 7.61 12.74
N SER A 91 -7.39 6.37 13.20
CA SER A 91 -6.64 5.83 14.34
C SER A 91 -6.52 4.30 14.25
N LEU A 92 -5.51 3.77 14.94
CA LEU A 92 -5.28 2.34 15.12
C LEU A 92 -5.05 2.03 16.60
N THR A 93 -5.53 0.91 17.10
CA THR A 93 -5.13 0.35 18.39
C THR A 93 -4.51 -1.02 18.15
N PRO A 94 -3.17 -1.11 18.08
CA PRO A 94 -2.47 -2.36 17.84
C PRO A 94 -2.36 -3.20 19.11
N ARG A 95 -2.72 -4.48 19.00
CA ARG A 95 -2.52 -5.54 20.00
C ARG A 95 -1.74 -6.70 19.36
N THR A 96 -1.41 -7.74 20.12
CA THR A 96 -0.61 -8.87 19.59
C THR A 96 -1.38 -9.69 18.56
N ASP A 97 -2.67 -9.94 18.80
CA ASP A 97 -3.56 -10.82 18.03
C ASP A 97 -4.73 -10.08 17.36
N GLU A 98 -4.81 -8.76 17.53
CA GLU A 98 -5.85 -7.92 16.98
C GLU A 98 -5.31 -6.55 16.57
N LEU A 99 -5.91 -5.96 15.52
CA LEU A 99 -5.74 -4.56 15.17
C LEU A 99 -7.11 -3.87 15.11
N VAL A 100 -7.36 -2.92 15.99
CA VAL A 100 -8.58 -2.10 15.92
C VAL A 100 -8.31 -0.87 15.06
N VAL A 101 -9.18 -0.59 14.10
CA VAL A 101 -9.02 0.48 13.11
C VAL A 101 -10.26 1.35 13.09
N ARG A 102 -10.07 2.66 13.12
CA ARG A 102 -11.14 3.63 12.81
C ARG A 102 -10.83 4.27 11.48
N ILE A 103 -11.75 4.14 10.53
CA ILE A 103 -11.63 4.77 9.21
C ILE A 103 -12.54 5.99 9.10
N ALA A 104 -12.20 6.92 8.21
CA ALA A 104 -13.10 8.00 7.86
C ALA A 104 -14.35 7.44 7.17
N PRO A 105 -15.57 7.84 7.57
CA PRO A 105 -16.82 7.29 7.01
C PRO A 105 -16.88 7.38 5.47
N ALA A 106 -16.40 8.49 4.90
CA ALA A 106 -16.34 8.71 3.45
C ALA A 106 -15.38 7.75 2.70
N GLN A 107 -14.58 6.96 3.41
CA GLN A 107 -13.60 6.02 2.84
C GLN A 107 -14.06 4.56 2.88
N MET A 108 -15.25 4.26 3.44
CA MET A 108 -15.77 2.90 3.56
C MET A 108 -15.86 2.20 2.19
N ASP A 109 -16.43 2.86 1.18
CA ASP A 109 -16.57 2.31 -0.17
C ASP A 109 -15.19 1.97 -0.78
N ARG A 110 -14.18 2.83 -0.58
CA ARG A 110 -12.84 2.62 -1.10
C ARG A 110 -12.06 1.55 -0.34
N TRP A 111 -12.30 1.41 0.96
CA TRP A 111 -11.80 0.28 1.75
C TRP A 111 -12.37 -1.04 1.25
N ILE A 112 -13.68 -1.10 0.97
CA ILE A 112 -14.31 -2.28 0.38
C ILE A 112 -13.66 -2.63 -0.96
N ASP A 113 -13.48 -1.65 -1.85
CA ASP A 113 -12.81 -1.88 -3.14
C ASP A 113 -11.39 -2.39 -2.99
N ALA A 114 -10.64 -1.85 -2.02
CA ALA A 114 -9.27 -2.26 -1.77
C ALA A 114 -9.19 -3.69 -1.24
N LEU A 115 -10.12 -4.08 -0.37
CA LEU A 115 -10.11 -5.37 0.31
C LEU A 115 -10.73 -6.50 -0.52
N ALA A 116 -11.69 -6.18 -1.38
CA ALA A 116 -12.39 -7.11 -2.25
C ALA A 116 -11.43 -7.85 -3.19
N HIS A 117 -11.18 -9.14 -2.93
CA HIS A 117 -10.34 -9.98 -3.80
C HIS A 117 -11.05 -10.31 -5.12
N ARG A 118 -10.39 -10.04 -6.24
CA ARG A 118 -10.86 -10.38 -7.59
C ARG A 118 -9.76 -11.15 -8.31
N PRO A 119 -10.07 -12.10 -9.20
CA PRO A 119 -9.05 -12.75 -10.03
C PRO A 119 -8.20 -11.70 -10.76
N GLY A 120 -6.88 -11.74 -10.57
CA GLY A 120 -5.93 -10.77 -11.12
C GLY A 120 -5.95 -9.37 -10.46
N GLY A 121 -6.73 -9.18 -9.40
CA GLY A 121 -6.82 -7.96 -8.61
C GLY A 121 -5.95 -7.98 -7.35
N THR A 122 -5.93 -6.86 -6.63
CA THR A 122 -5.01 -6.59 -5.51
C THR A 122 -5.68 -6.71 -4.13
N GLY A 123 -6.91 -7.21 -4.08
CA GLY A 123 -7.64 -7.43 -2.84
C GLY A 123 -7.16 -8.66 -2.08
N VAL A 124 -7.68 -8.87 -0.87
CA VAL A 124 -7.13 -9.83 0.10
C VAL A 124 -7.84 -11.18 -0.01
N ALA A 125 -7.13 -12.18 -0.53
CA ALA A 125 -7.68 -13.52 -0.66
C ALA A 125 -7.97 -14.13 0.72
N GLY A 126 -9.11 -14.83 0.84
CA GLY A 126 -9.50 -15.46 2.10
C GLY A 126 -10.16 -14.53 3.11
N LEU A 127 -10.22 -13.21 2.87
CA LEU A 127 -10.72 -12.26 3.85
C LEU A 127 -12.22 -12.48 4.09
N ARG A 128 -12.60 -12.56 5.36
CA ARG A 128 -13.98 -12.72 5.81
C ARG A 128 -14.41 -11.57 6.69
N TRP A 129 -15.72 -11.31 6.77
CA TRP A 129 -16.26 -10.28 7.64
C TRP A 129 -17.40 -10.77 8.56
N ALA A 130 -17.54 -10.14 9.72
CA ALA A 130 -18.63 -10.37 10.66
C ALA A 130 -19.07 -9.06 11.32
N GLY A 131 -20.38 -8.84 11.45
CA GLY A 131 -20.92 -7.77 12.29
C GLY A 131 -20.70 -8.08 13.77
N LEU A 132 -20.14 -7.13 14.49
CA LEU A 132 -20.01 -7.13 15.95
C LEU A 132 -20.69 -5.88 16.53
N ARG A 133 -20.91 -5.87 17.85
CA ARG A 133 -21.51 -4.72 18.54
C ARG A 133 -20.68 -3.44 18.37
N GLU A 134 -19.37 -3.58 18.38
CA GLU A 134 -18.39 -2.50 18.32
C GLU A 134 -17.93 -2.13 16.90
N GLY A 135 -18.28 -2.92 15.88
CA GLY A 135 -17.83 -2.68 14.52
C GLY A 135 -17.94 -3.89 13.58
N ILE A 136 -17.11 -3.90 12.54
CA ILE A 136 -16.99 -5.03 11.60
C ILE A 136 -15.67 -5.73 11.81
N ALA A 137 -15.69 -6.99 12.23
CA ALA A 137 -14.50 -7.81 12.26
C ALA A 137 -14.16 -8.31 10.86
N LEU A 138 -12.90 -8.14 10.46
CA LEU A 138 -12.28 -8.70 9.27
C LEU A 138 -11.29 -9.78 9.71
N THR A 139 -11.39 -10.97 9.13
CA THR A 139 -10.61 -12.13 9.57
C THR A 139 -9.92 -12.87 8.43
N LEU A 140 -8.70 -13.30 8.72
CA LEU A 140 -7.96 -14.33 8.01
C LEU A 140 -7.56 -15.42 9.03
N PRO A 141 -7.10 -16.61 8.61
CA PRO A 141 -6.53 -17.57 9.54
C PRO A 141 -5.41 -16.95 10.38
N GLY A 142 -5.60 -16.88 11.70
CA GLY A 142 -4.64 -16.30 12.65
C GLY A 142 -4.52 -14.76 12.63
N MET A 143 -5.40 -14.05 11.92
CA MET A 143 -5.45 -12.57 11.95
C MET A 143 -6.86 -12.05 12.22
N ARG A 144 -6.95 -11.04 13.07
CA ARG A 144 -8.18 -10.28 13.32
C ARG A 144 -7.92 -8.78 13.20
N LEU A 145 -8.81 -8.09 12.47
CA LEU A 145 -8.83 -6.65 12.35
C LEU A 145 -10.26 -6.15 12.57
N LEU A 146 -10.47 -5.24 13.51
CA LEU A 146 -11.77 -4.67 13.82
C LEU A 146 -11.92 -3.28 13.21
N LEU A 147 -12.85 -3.09 12.28
CA LEU A 147 -13.29 -1.76 11.83
C LEU A 147 -14.28 -1.17 12.83
N ALA A 148 -13.78 -0.44 13.82
CA ALA A 148 -14.58 0.08 14.91
C ALA A 148 -15.48 1.25 14.49
N GLY A 149 -16.71 1.25 15.01
CA GLY A 149 -17.69 2.30 14.75
C GLY A 149 -18.39 2.24 13.38
N ILE A 150 -18.26 1.13 12.66
CA ILE A 150 -19.03 0.84 11.44
C ILE A 150 -20.14 -0.14 11.79
N SER A 151 -21.39 0.23 11.52
CA SER A 151 -22.52 -0.68 11.74
C SER A 151 -22.58 -1.75 10.66
N GLU A 152 -23.13 -2.92 11.00
CA GLU A 152 -23.34 -4.00 10.02
C GLU A 152 -24.27 -3.56 8.88
N THR A 153 -25.27 -2.74 9.18
CA THR A 153 -26.19 -2.19 8.17
C THR A 153 -25.46 -1.32 7.15
N ASP A 154 -24.61 -0.39 7.63
CA ASP A 154 -23.84 0.49 6.75
C ASP A 154 -22.84 -0.29 5.91
N TRP A 155 -22.19 -1.28 6.51
CA TRP A 155 -21.25 -2.17 5.82
C TRP A 155 -21.93 -2.96 4.71
N ARG A 156 -23.06 -3.61 4.99
CA ARG A 156 -23.84 -4.35 3.98
C ARG A 156 -24.34 -3.44 2.87
N ALA A 157 -24.83 -2.25 3.21
CA ALA A 157 -25.27 -1.27 2.23
C ALA A 157 -24.11 -0.82 1.31
N ALA A 158 -22.92 -0.62 1.86
CA ALA A 158 -21.73 -0.27 1.10
C ALA A 158 -21.25 -1.42 0.20
N LEU A 159 -21.24 -2.66 0.70
CA LEU A 159 -20.93 -3.83 -0.12
C LEU A 159 -21.86 -3.93 -1.34
N GLY A 160 -23.16 -3.72 -1.13
CA GLY A 160 -24.16 -3.73 -2.21
C GLY A 160 -23.93 -2.63 -3.26
N ARG A 161 -23.52 -1.42 -2.84
CA ARG A 161 -23.20 -0.33 -3.78
C ARG A 161 -21.97 -0.60 -4.65
N ARG A 162 -20.99 -1.37 -4.15
CA ARG A 162 -19.72 -1.63 -4.85
C ARG A 162 -19.75 -2.87 -5.71
N SER A 163 -20.89 -3.56 -5.75
CA SER A 163 -20.99 -4.91 -6.30
C SER A 163 -19.83 -5.80 -5.85
N ALA A 164 -19.45 -5.68 -4.56
CA ALA A 164 -18.49 -6.55 -3.91
C ALA A 164 -19.19 -7.89 -3.56
N ASP A 165 -19.87 -8.45 -4.57
CA ASP A 165 -20.76 -9.60 -4.51
C ASP A 165 -20.00 -10.85 -4.09
N GLN A 166 -20.76 -11.95 -3.95
CA GLN A 166 -20.50 -13.24 -3.27
C GLN A 166 -19.17 -14.00 -3.52
N SER A 167 -18.20 -13.41 -4.21
CA SER A 167 -16.90 -14.01 -4.53
C SER A 167 -15.70 -13.26 -3.93
N SER A 168 -15.89 -12.09 -3.32
CA SER A 168 -14.77 -11.16 -3.06
C SER A 168 -14.49 -10.84 -1.59
N LEU A 169 -15.51 -10.45 -0.81
CA LEU A 169 -15.37 -10.13 0.62
C LEU A 169 -16.54 -10.71 1.41
N MET A 170 -16.40 -11.98 1.80
CA MET A 170 -17.53 -12.82 2.22
C MET A 170 -17.84 -12.74 3.71
N PRO A 171 -19.10 -12.89 4.12
CA PRO A 171 -19.44 -13.15 5.52
C PRO A 171 -18.69 -14.38 6.04
N HIS A 172 -18.30 -14.36 7.31
CA HIS A 172 -17.54 -15.41 7.98
C HIS A 172 -18.18 -16.81 7.94
N TRP A 173 -19.50 -16.89 7.78
CA TRP A 173 -20.23 -18.17 7.71
C TRP A 173 -20.17 -18.81 6.31
N ILE A 174 -19.68 -18.11 5.29
CA ILE A 174 -19.48 -18.68 3.95
C ILE A 174 -18.11 -19.39 3.90
N PRO A 175 -18.09 -20.70 3.58
CA PRO A 175 -16.85 -21.46 3.45
C PRO A 175 -15.86 -20.85 2.44
N GLN A 176 -14.59 -21.22 2.55
CA GLN A 176 -13.57 -20.85 1.57
C GLN A 176 -13.76 -21.64 0.26
N PHE A 177 -13.71 -20.94 -0.86
CA PHE A 177 -13.70 -21.57 -2.18
C PHE A 177 -12.35 -22.26 -2.45
N ARG A 178 -12.37 -23.30 -3.30
CA ARG A 178 -11.23 -24.20 -3.56
C ARG A 178 -9.91 -23.48 -3.93
N GLY A 179 -9.96 -22.34 -4.59
CA GLY A 179 -8.76 -21.57 -5.00
C GLY A 179 -8.27 -20.53 -4.00
N GLU A 180 -9.04 -20.19 -2.96
CA GLU A 180 -8.64 -19.16 -1.99
C GLU A 180 -7.33 -19.47 -1.25
N PRO A 181 -7.04 -20.73 -0.84
CA PRO A 181 -5.77 -21.07 -0.21
C PRO A 181 -4.56 -20.85 -1.14
N GLU A 182 -4.71 -21.14 -2.42
CA GLU A 182 -3.63 -20.96 -3.42
C GLU A 182 -3.33 -19.47 -3.63
N TYR A 183 -4.37 -18.63 -3.73
CA TYR A 183 -4.21 -17.18 -3.82
C TYR A 183 -3.60 -16.59 -2.56
N ALA A 184 -4.02 -17.04 -1.37
CA ALA A 184 -3.45 -16.59 -0.11
C ALA A 184 -1.97 -16.96 0.00
N ALA A 185 -1.59 -18.19 -0.39
CA ALA A 185 -0.20 -18.64 -0.41
C ALA A 185 0.66 -17.84 -1.39
N ALA A 186 0.13 -17.50 -2.58
CA ALA A 186 0.83 -16.64 -3.53
C ALA A 186 1.06 -15.23 -2.96
N GLN A 187 0.05 -14.63 -2.33
CA GLN A 187 0.18 -13.32 -1.66
C GLN A 187 1.20 -13.36 -0.52
N ASP A 188 1.20 -14.42 0.29
CA ASP A 188 2.18 -14.59 1.36
C ASP A 188 3.61 -14.75 0.81
N ALA A 189 3.79 -15.48 -0.29
CA ALA A 189 5.09 -15.63 -0.94
C ALA A 189 5.62 -14.31 -1.51
N GLU A 190 4.76 -13.48 -2.12
CA GLU A 190 5.12 -12.16 -2.62
C GLU A 190 5.53 -11.21 -1.50
N LEU A 191 4.88 -11.32 -0.33
CA LEU A 191 5.09 -10.44 0.81
C LEU A 191 6.13 -10.96 1.81
N ALA A 192 6.65 -12.17 1.66
CA ALA A 192 7.50 -12.82 2.67
C ALA A 192 8.67 -11.96 3.15
N ALA A 193 9.33 -11.22 2.24
CA ALA A 193 10.47 -10.35 2.58
C ALA A 193 10.07 -8.97 3.14
N LEU A 194 8.80 -8.57 3.01
CA LEU A 194 8.31 -7.23 3.34
C LEU A 194 7.25 -7.23 4.44
N ALA A 195 6.72 -8.39 4.84
CA ALA A 195 5.56 -8.51 5.72
C ALA A 195 5.77 -7.75 7.04
N ASP A 196 6.91 -7.97 7.70
CA ASP A 196 7.21 -7.30 8.98
C ASP A 196 7.30 -5.78 8.83
N HIS A 197 7.90 -5.31 7.73
CA HIS A 197 8.03 -3.88 7.46
C HIS A 197 6.67 -3.24 7.15
N LEU A 198 5.82 -3.92 6.38
CA LEU A 198 4.47 -3.47 6.05
C LEU A 198 3.59 -3.44 7.30
N CYS A 199 3.61 -4.48 8.11
CA CYS A 199 2.90 -4.53 9.38
C CYS A 199 3.40 -3.43 10.34
N ALA A 200 4.72 -3.28 10.52
CA ALA A 200 5.29 -2.26 11.39
C ALA A 200 4.94 -0.84 10.92
N THR A 201 4.87 -0.61 9.60
CA THR A 201 4.45 0.66 9.00
C THR A 201 2.96 0.91 9.23
N LEU A 202 2.11 -0.09 9.01
CA LEU A 202 0.67 0.01 9.29
C LEU A 202 0.44 0.36 10.76
N ARG A 203 1.05 -0.35 11.70
CA ARG A 203 0.88 -0.08 13.14
C ARG A 203 1.39 1.30 13.59
N ARG A 204 2.18 1.98 12.75
CA ARG A 204 2.72 3.35 12.97
C ARG A 204 2.18 4.37 11.96
N ILE A 205 1.01 4.11 11.38
CA ILE A 205 0.55 4.82 10.18
C ILE A 205 0.51 6.34 10.35
N ARG A 206 0.25 6.85 11.57
CA ARG A 206 0.14 8.31 11.79
C ARG A 206 1.47 9.03 11.67
N LEU A 207 2.59 8.32 11.75
CA LEU A 207 3.90 8.90 11.43
C LEU A 207 4.00 9.29 9.95
N LEU A 208 3.24 8.65 9.06
CA LEU A 208 3.17 9.06 7.65
C LEU A 208 2.56 10.45 7.49
N ASP A 209 1.60 10.83 8.33
CA ASP A 209 1.01 12.17 8.29
C ASP A 209 2.02 13.23 8.69
N ALA A 210 2.83 12.95 9.71
CA ALA A 210 3.93 13.84 10.08
C ALA A 210 4.89 14.08 8.90
N LEU A 211 5.23 13.02 8.16
CA LEU A 211 6.07 13.13 6.96
C LEU A 211 5.40 13.92 5.83
N THR A 212 4.10 13.71 5.59
CA THR A 212 3.37 14.47 4.56
C THR A 212 3.25 15.96 4.87
N ARG A 213 3.29 16.40 6.13
CA ARG A 213 3.29 17.83 6.45
C ARG A 213 4.52 18.55 5.90
N THR A 214 5.62 17.83 5.71
CA THR A 214 6.89 18.40 5.18
C THR A 214 6.94 18.36 3.65
N SER A 215 6.42 17.29 3.01
CA SER A 215 6.55 17.05 1.56
C SER A 215 5.24 17.15 0.76
N GLY A 216 4.09 17.33 1.42
CA GLY A 216 2.74 17.31 0.84
C GLY A 216 2.23 15.92 0.46
N HIS A 217 3.09 14.90 0.38
CA HIS A 217 2.77 13.53 -0.01
C HIS A 217 3.91 12.56 0.34
N VAL A 218 3.58 11.27 0.50
CA VAL A 218 4.57 10.19 0.67
C VAL A 218 4.31 9.11 -0.37
N HIS A 219 5.38 8.64 -1.01
CA HIS A 219 5.34 7.45 -1.86
C HIS A 219 5.88 6.27 -1.06
N LEU A 220 5.05 5.24 -0.87
CA LEU A 220 5.51 3.95 -0.37
C LEU A 220 5.74 3.05 -1.57
N PHE A 221 7.00 2.70 -1.82
CA PHE A 221 7.36 1.75 -2.86
C PHE A 221 7.61 0.39 -2.21
N THR A 222 6.80 -0.60 -2.56
CA THR A 222 7.14 -1.99 -2.29
C THR A 222 7.92 -2.51 -3.48
N THR A 223 9.26 -2.42 -3.40
CA THR A 223 10.11 -3.11 -4.37
C THR A 223 10.06 -4.60 -4.05
N PRO A 224 9.53 -5.46 -4.94
CA PRO A 224 9.68 -6.89 -4.75
C PRO A 224 11.18 -7.21 -4.65
N PRO A 225 11.58 -8.17 -3.79
CA PRO A 225 12.96 -8.62 -3.76
C PRO A 225 13.36 -9.06 -5.19
N PRO A 226 14.61 -8.82 -5.62
CA PRO A 226 15.06 -9.27 -6.93
C PRO A 226 14.78 -10.77 -7.04
N ARG A 227 14.03 -11.17 -8.08
CA ARG A 227 13.81 -12.58 -8.38
C ARG A 227 15.19 -13.23 -8.45
N GLN A 228 15.48 -14.17 -7.55
CA GLN A 228 16.71 -14.95 -7.66
C GLN A 228 16.74 -15.56 -9.07
N PRO A 229 17.85 -15.40 -9.81
CA PRO A 229 17.98 -16.10 -11.09
C PRO A 229 17.81 -17.59 -10.82
N PRO A 230 17.19 -18.35 -11.75
CA PRO A 230 17.04 -19.78 -11.61
C PRO A 230 18.42 -20.40 -11.30
N PRO A 231 18.49 -21.44 -10.44
CA PRO A 231 19.75 -22.08 -10.12
C PRO A 231 20.41 -22.53 -11.42
N ASP A 232 21.65 -22.07 -11.59
CA ASP A 232 22.47 -22.30 -12.76
C ASP A 232 22.53 -23.81 -13.02
N ARG A 233 21.84 -24.28 -14.07
CA ARG A 233 22.01 -25.65 -14.53
C ARG A 233 23.42 -25.72 -15.11
N GLY A 234 24.35 -26.19 -14.28
CA GLY A 234 25.76 -26.34 -14.59
C GLY A 234 25.99 -26.82 -16.02
N MET A 235 26.48 -25.90 -16.85
CA MET A 235 27.01 -26.18 -18.17
C MET A 235 28.33 -26.95 -18.01
N ARG A 236 28.34 -28.23 -18.44
CA ARG A 236 29.58 -28.91 -18.83
C ARG A 236 29.94 -28.48 -20.26
N GLY A 237 31.08 -27.80 -20.40
CA GLY A 237 32.07 -28.09 -21.45
C GLY A 237 31.95 -27.40 -22.82
N HIS A 238 32.60 -26.23 -22.93
CA HIS A 238 33.63 -25.85 -23.95
C HIS A 238 33.30 -25.89 -25.47
N PRO A 239 34.13 -25.29 -26.37
CA PRO A 239 34.07 -23.87 -26.73
C PRO A 239 34.08 -23.64 -28.27
N HIS A 240 33.28 -22.74 -28.85
CA HIS A 240 33.58 -22.25 -30.22
C HIS A 240 33.03 -20.85 -30.54
N ARG A 241 33.98 -19.96 -30.86
CA ARG A 241 33.96 -18.76 -31.73
C ARG A 241 32.96 -17.60 -31.47
N PRO A 242 33.39 -16.34 -31.64
CA PRO A 242 32.50 -15.20 -31.58
C PRO A 242 31.73 -15.08 -32.90
N ALA A 243 30.40 -15.12 -32.84
CA ALA A 243 29.55 -14.61 -33.91
C ALA A 243 29.20 -13.17 -33.58
N ALA A 244 29.79 -12.24 -34.32
CA ALA A 244 29.26 -10.89 -34.47
C ALA A 244 27.84 -11.00 -35.05
N VAL A 245 26.87 -10.36 -34.41
CA VAL A 245 25.54 -10.15 -34.98
C VAL A 245 25.38 -8.67 -35.19
N ASP A 246 25.45 -8.31 -36.47
CA ASP A 246 25.10 -7.00 -37.01
C ASP A 246 23.64 -6.66 -36.68
N LEU A 247 23.43 -5.45 -36.15
CA LEU A 247 22.13 -4.80 -36.06
C LEU A 247 21.76 -4.21 -37.43
N PRO A 248 20.62 -4.55 -38.04
CA PRO A 248 20.10 -3.74 -39.14
C PRO A 248 19.52 -2.43 -38.60
N VAL A 249 20.29 -1.35 -38.79
CA VAL A 249 19.80 0.03 -38.73
C VAL A 249 18.78 0.23 -39.85
N ARG A 250 17.52 0.46 -39.51
CA ARG A 250 16.50 0.92 -40.48
C ARG A 250 16.79 2.38 -40.86
N PRO A 251 16.97 2.71 -42.15
CA PRO A 251 17.01 4.10 -42.58
C PRO A 251 15.60 4.71 -42.63
N PRO A 252 15.46 6.04 -42.41
CA PRO A 252 14.18 6.74 -42.57
C PRO A 252 13.80 6.82 -44.05
N GLY A 253 12.57 6.42 -44.37
CA GLY A 253 12.00 6.52 -45.72
C GLY A 253 11.66 7.96 -46.12
N PRO A 254 11.65 8.27 -47.44
CA PRO A 254 11.60 9.64 -47.94
C PRO A 254 10.20 10.28 -47.86
N MET A 255 10.20 11.61 -47.65
CA MET A 255 9.03 12.49 -47.80
C MET A 255 8.50 12.45 -49.24
N ALA A 256 7.22 12.09 -49.41
CA ALA A 256 6.49 12.37 -50.64
C ALA A 256 5.81 13.75 -50.53
N ARG A 257 6.23 14.70 -51.37
CA ARG A 257 5.54 15.96 -51.61
C ARG A 257 4.42 15.74 -52.64
N ARG A 258 3.24 16.29 -52.29
CA ARG A 258 2.17 16.90 -53.12
C ARG A 258 2.05 16.56 -54.61
N THR A 259 0.80 16.32 -55.02
CA THR A 259 0.16 17.08 -56.11
C THR A 259 -1.36 17.09 -55.94
N ASP A 260 -1.94 18.30 -55.94
CA ASP A 260 -3.35 18.60 -56.27
C ASP A 260 -3.58 18.34 -57.78
N PRO A 261 -4.83 18.12 -58.21
CA PRO A 261 -5.46 19.18 -59.00
C PRO A 261 -6.94 19.48 -58.68
N ARG A 262 -7.16 20.79 -58.64
CA ARG A 262 -8.34 21.66 -58.80
C ARG A 262 -9.62 21.13 -59.49
N SER A 263 -10.67 21.94 -59.26
CA SER A 263 -11.95 22.16 -59.99
C SER A 263 -13.05 21.14 -59.72
N GLY A 264 -14.15 21.41 -59.00
CA GLY A 264 -15.08 22.57 -58.98
C GLY A 264 -16.45 22.11 -59.57
N PRO A 265 -17.62 22.77 -59.39
CA PRO A 265 -17.93 24.00 -58.65
C PRO A 265 -19.22 23.93 -57.77
N CYS A 266 -19.51 25.10 -57.19
CA CYS A 266 -20.60 25.53 -56.33
C CYS A 266 -22.06 25.20 -56.73
N ARG A 267 -22.94 25.08 -55.72
CA ARG A 267 -24.10 25.99 -55.57
C ARG A 267 -24.73 25.97 -54.17
N PRO A 268 -25.23 27.13 -53.66
CA PRO A 268 -25.94 27.26 -52.39
C PRO A 268 -27.45 27.50 -52.59
N THR A 269 -28.27 27.08 -51.63
CA THR A 269 -29.62 27.63 -51.35
C THR A 269 -29.97 27.28 -49.90
N ARG A 270 -29.96 28.26 -49.00
CA ARG A 270 -31.09 29.14 -48.59
C ARG A 270 -32.14 28.45 -47.71
N SER A 271 -32.46 29.20 -46.67
CA SER A 271 -33.28 29.02 -45.48
C SER A 271 -34.79 28.85 -45.70
N CYS A 272 -35.40 28.13 -44.74
CA CYS A 272 -36.71 28.34 -44.07
C CYS A 272 -38.01 28.10 -44.88
N PRO A 273 -39.16 27.82 -44.22
CA PRO A 273 -39.50 28.01 -42.79
C PRO A 273 -39.46 26.74 -41.93
#